data_AF-A0A1S7PLB7-F1
#
_entry.id   AF-A0A1S7PLB7-F1
#
_cell.length_a   1.000
_cell.length_b   1.000
_cell.length_c   1.000
_cell.angle_alpha   90.00
_cell.angle_beta   90.00
_cell.angle_gamma   90.00
#
_symmetry.space_group_name_H-M   'P 1'
#
loop_
_entity.id
_entity.type
_entity.pdbx_description
1 polymer ?
#
loop_
_entity_poly.entity_id
_entity_poly.type
_entity_poly.pdbx_seq_one_letter_code
_entity_poly.pdbx_strand_id
1 'polypeptide(L)'
;MVADQKTLAKVGKLLPMLSSKNAGEVSAALAAIDRTLVRCGSDWHDIAAALQKPPKKVEVIVYRDRVVVQEKIVYRDPPDPVVNHVLVDLDRDEVFAAARRLLIEGGGLTDRQRGFVENVSQWSRSGSGAFRMTQRQWNWFRDLCENHVDGASGGSDDE
;
A
#
# COMPACT_ATOMS: atom_id res chain seq x y z
N MET A 1 40.13 -0.82 -13.23
CA MET A 1 39.31 -1.72 -14.10
C MET A 1 38.06 -2.04 -13.29
N VAL A 2 36.83 -1.95 -13.81
CA VAL A 2 35.65 -2.02 -12.92
C VAL A 2 35.53 -3.44 -12.34
N ALA A 3 35.57 -3.56 -11.01
CA ALA A 3 35.41 -4.83 -10.32
C ALA A 3 34.08 -5.53 -10.68
N ASP A 4 34.13 -6.84 -10.95
CA ASP A 4 32.95 -7.65 -11.28
C ASP A 4 31.90 -7.60 -10.15
N GLN A 5 30.62 -7.69 -10.51
CA GLN A 5 29.48 -7.63 -9.58
C GLN A 5 29.57 -8.69 -8.49
N LYS A 6 30.10 -9.89 -8.80
CA LYS A 6 30.31 -10.96 -7.81
C LYS A 6 31.38 -10.58 -6.78
N THR A 7 32.43 -9.88 -7.20
CA THR A 7 33.51 -9.41 -6.33
C THR A 7 32.99 -8.32 -5.39
N LEU A 8 32.24 -7.35 -5.93
CA LEU A 8 31.58 -6.32 -5.13
C LEU A 8 30.62 -6.90 -4.09
N ALA A 9 29.85 -7.94 -4.44
CA ALA A 9 28.96 -8.61 -3.49
C ALA A 9 29.73 -9.31 -2.36
N LYS A 10 30.88 -9.93 -2.64
CA LYS A 10 31.73 -10.56 -1.61
C LYS A 10 32.37 -9.54 -0.69
N VAL A 11 32.95 -8.48 -1.27
CA VAL A 11 33.55 -7.37 -0.51
C VAL A 11 32.49 -6.67 0.33
N GLY A 12 31.29 -6.44 -0.20
CA GLY A 12 30.18 -5.83 0.52
C GLY A 12 29.78 -6.57 1.79
N LYS A 13 29.92 -7.90 1.83
CA LYS A 13 29.70 -8.70 3.06
C LYS A 13 30.79 -8.52 4.11
N LEU A 14 32.01 -8.15 3.71
CA LEU A 14 33.16 -7.98 4.59
C LEU A 14 33.28 -6.54 5.11
N LEU A 15 32.73 -5.54 4.39
CA LEU A 15 32.78 -4.13 4.81
C LEU A 15 32.22 -3.88 6.22
N PRO A 16 31.09 -4.47 6.66
CA PRO A 16 30.62 -4.29 8.03
C PRO A 16 31.61 -4.79 9.09
N MET A 17 32.41 -5.84 8.80
CA MET A 17 33.38 -6.39 9.75
C MET A 17 34.53 -5.42 10.06
N LEU A 18 34.77 -4.44 9.19
CA LEU A 18 35.75 -3.37 9.45
C LEU A 18 35.34 -2.46 10.62
N SER A 19 34.07 -2.49 11.02
CA SER A 19 33.56 -1.77 12.19
C SER A 19 33.58 -2.58 13.49
N SER A 20 34.11 -3.82 13.46
CA SER A 20 34.20 -4.66 14.66
C SER A 20 35.09 -4.04 15.74
N LYS A 21 34.75 -4.28 17.01
CA LYS A 21 35.58 -3.89 18.17
C LYS A 21 36.80 -4.79 18.36
N ASN A 22 36.83 -5.94 17.69
CA ASN A 22 37.93 -6.89 17.77
C ASN A 22 38.95 -6.61 16.66
N ALA A 23 40.14 -6.16 17.04
CA ALA A 23 41.23 -5.85 16.10
C ALA A 23 41.62 -7.08 15.24
N GLY A 24 41.52 -8.29 15.78
CA GLY A 24 41.79 -9.52 15.04
C GLY A 24 40.80 -9.71 13.88
N GLU A 25 39.52 -9.44 14.11
CA GLU A 25 38.48 -9.54 13.08
C GLU A 25 38.64 -8.48 11.99
N VAL A 26 38.96 -7.24 12.38
CA VAL A 26 39.21 -6.14 11.43
C VAL A 26 40.40 -6.48 10.53
N SER A 27 41.52 -6.93 11.12
CA SER A 27 42.72 -7.28 10.34
C SER A 27 42.48 -8.47 9.40
N ALA A 28 41.73 -9.48 9.85
CA ALA A 28 41.34 -10.62 9.02
C ALA A 28 40.41 -10.20 7.87
N ALA A 29 39.43 -9.33 8.13
CA ALA A 29 38.53 -8.80 7.11
C ALA A 29 39.28 -7.97 6.07
N LEU A 30 40.19 -7.09 6.50
CA LEU A 30 41.03 -6.28 5.62
C LEU A 30 41.89 -7.17 4.70
N ALA A 31 42.56 -8.18 5.26
CA ALA A 31 43.36 -9.14 4.49
C ALA A 31 42.51 -10.00 3.53
N ALA A 32 41.25 -10.30 3.89
CA ALA A 32 40.33 -11.02 3.02
C ALA A 32 39.85 -10.16 1.84
N ILE A 33 39.55 -8.88 2.08
CA ILE A 33 39.17 -7.92 1.04
C ILE A 33 40.35 -7.72 0.09
N ASP A 34 41.55 -7.47 0.60
CA ASP A 34 42.75 -7.23 -0.19
C ASP A 34 43.07 -8.40 -1.13
N ARG A 35 43.09 -9.65 -0.61
CA ARG A 35 43.24 -10.86 -1.44
C ARG A 35 42.17 -11.00 -2.51
N THR A 36 40.94 -10.59 -2.22
CA THR A 36 39.81 -10.69 -3.15
C THR A 36 39.95 -9.68 -4.30
N LEU A 37 40.42 -8.48 -4.01
CA LEU A 37 40.65 -7.42 -4.99
C LEU A 37 41.85 -7.73 -5.87
N VAL A 38 42.98 -8.12 -5.27
CA VAL A 38 44.20 -8.51 -6.00
C VAL A 38 43.91 -9.66 -6.98
N ARG A 39 43.13 -10.66 -6.55
CA ARG A 39 42.71 -11.78 -7.42
C ARG A 39 41.95 -11.33 -8.67
N CYS A 40 41.27 -10.18 -8.61
CA CYS A 40 40.47 -9.63 -9.72
C CYS A 40 41.19 -8.50 -10.46
N GLY A 41 42.45 -8.18 -10.11
CA GLY A 41 43.18 -7.06 -10.69
C GLY A 41 42.59 -5.69 -10.34
N SER A 42 41.94 -5.57 -9.19
CA SER A 42 41.38 -4.32 -8.66
C SER A 42 42.08 -3.92 -7.36
N ASP A 43 41.85 -2.68 -6.93
CA ASP A 43 42.36 -2.14 -5.66
C ASP A 43 41.28 -1.40 -4.86
N TRP A 44 41.69 -0.80 -3.74
CA TRP A 44 40.80 0.00 -2.89
C TRP A 44 40.29 1.27 -3.59
N HIS A 45 41.04 1.82 -4.55
CA HIS A 45 40.61 2.99 -5.31
C HIS A 45 39.46 2.64 -6.26
N ASP A 46 39.48 1.45 -6.88
CA ASP A 46 38.37 0.95 -7.70
C ASP A 46 37.08 0.80 -6.86
N ILE A 47 37.17 0.34 -5.60
CA ILE A 47 36.02 0.29 -4.68
C ILE A 47 35.51 1.70 -4.39
N ALA A 48 36.41 2.61 -4.00
CA ALA A 48 36.03 3.98 -3.65
C ALA A 48 35.33 4.67 -4.83
N ALA A 49 35.86 4.51 -6.04
CA ALA A 49 35.26 5.01 -7.27
C ALA A 49 33.90 4.36 -7.54
N ALA A 50 33.73 3.06 -7.27
CA ALA A 50 32.45 2.38 -7.43
C ALA A 50 31.37 2.90 -6.45
N LEU A 51 31.74 3.20 -5.21
CA LEU A 51 30.83 3.77 -4.20
C LEU A 51 30.40 5.21 -4.51
N GLN A 52 31.25 5.98 -5.19
CA GLN A 52 30.94 7.35 -5.59
C GLN A 52 30.02 7.44 -6.82
N LYS A 53 29.83 6.35 -7.58
CA LYS A 53 28.96 6.38 -8.77
C LYS A 53 27.51 6.64 -8.34
N PRO A 54 26.82 7.60 -8.98
CA PRO A 54 25.41 7.83 -8.69
C PRO A 54 24.62 6.55 -9.00
N PRO A 55 23.63 6.20 -8.15
CA PRO A 55 22.86 4.97 -8.33
C PRO A 55 22.15 5.00 -9.69
N LYS A 56 22.32 3.93 -10.47
CA LYS A 56 21.65 3.78 -11.76
C LYS A 56 20.15 3.67 -11.51
N LYS A 57 19.36 4.62 -12.03
CA LYS A 57 17.90 4.56 -11.99
C LYS A 57 17.44 3.39 -12.86
N VAL A 58 16.78 2.40 -12.25
CA VAL A 58 16.15 1.29 -12.95
C VAL A 58 14.64 1.45 -12.81
N GLU A 59 13.94 1.55 -13.93
CA GLU A 59 12.47 1.64 -13.95
C GLU A 59 11.90 0.22 -13.94
N VAL A 60 11.13 -0.12 -12.90
CA VAL A 60 10.45 -1.42 -12.78
C VAL A 60 8.95 -1.19 -12.76
N ILE A 61 8.24 -1.78 -13.72
CA ILE A 61 6.77 -1.77 -13.81
C ILE A 61 6.26 -3.03 -13.11
N VAL A 62 5.55 -2.87 -11.98
CA VAL A 62 5.01 -3.99 -11.18
C VAL A 62 3.52 -4.12 -11.43
N TYR A 63 3.08 -5.27 -11.97
CA TYR A 63 1.67 -5.65 -12.07
C TYR A 63 1.26 -6.46 -10.84
N ARG A 64 0.08 -6.16 -10.29
CA ARG A 64 -0.31 -6.48 -8.91
C ARG A 64 -0.76 -7.93 -8.64
N ASP A 65 -0.44 -8.89 -9.52
CA ASP A 65 -0.79 -10.30 -9.32
C ASP A 65 0.42 -11.20 -9.59
N ARG A 66 1.28 -11.37 -8.58
CA ARG A 66 2.05 -12.58 -8.19
C ARG A 66 3.21 -12.20 -7.26
N VAL A 67 3.35 -12.97 -6.19
CA VAL A 67 4.34 -12.81 -5.11
C VAL A 67 5.74 -13.22 -5.58
N VAL A 68 6.76 -12.34 -5.48
CA VAL A 68 8.18 -12.71 -5.26
C VAL A 68 9.00 -11.56 -4.63
N VAL A 69 9.67 -11.87 -3.50
CA VAL A 69 10.91 -11.36 -2.87
C VAL A 69 11.13 -9.84 -2.66
N GLN A 70 11.57 -9.51 -1.43
CA GLN A 70 11.78 -8.19 -0.85
C GLN A 70 12.71 -7.27 -1.68
N GLU A 71 12.14 -6.22 -2.27
CA GLU A 71 12.88 -5.02 -2.71
C GLU A 71 12.17 -3.75 -2.20
N LYS A 72 12.98 -2.75 -1.83
CA LYS A 72 12.60 -1.52 -1.13
C LYS A 72 11.60 -0.71 -1.97
N ILE A 73 10.39 -0.56 -1.44
CA ILE A 73 9.27 0.15 -2.08
C ILE A 73 9.54 1.67 -2.06
N VAL A 74 9.70 2.29 -3.23
CA VAL A 74 9.59 3.75 -3.40
C VAL A 74 8.23 4.00 -4.03
N TYR A 75 7.33 4.66 -3.29
CA TYR A 75 6.03 5.06 -3.79
C TYR A 75 6.22 6.18 -4.82
N ARG A 76 5.92 5.90 -6.09
CA ARG A 76 5.51 6.94 -7.03
C ARG A 76 4.02 7.16 -6.78
N ASP A 77 3.65 8.40 -6.49
CA ASP A 77 2.42 9.04 -6.96
C ASP A 77 1.90 8.32 -8.22
N PRO A 78 0.95 7.34 -8.20
CA PRO A 78 0.32 6.94 -9.44
C PRO A 78 -0.20 8.22 -10.09
N PRO A 79 -0.09 8.42 -11.43
CA PRO A 79 -0.91 9.44 -12.05
C PRO A 79 -2.33 9.16 -11.56
N ASP A 80 -2.95 10.15 -10.90
CA ASP A 80 -4.26 9.97 -10.26
C ASP A 80 -5.12 9.23 -11.28
N PRO A 81 -5.61 8.01 -10.93
CA PRO A 81 -6.43 7.29 -11.87
C PRO A 81 -7.53 8.28 -12.24
N VAL A 82 -7.75 8.48 -13.54
CA VAL A 82 -8.92 9.21 -14.02
C VAL A 82 -10.11 8.30 -13.71
N VAL A 83 -10.45 8.21 -12.43
CA VAL A 83 -11.62 7.50 -11.98
C VAL A 83 -12.74 8.42 -12.39
N ASN A 84 -13.30 8.15 -13.56
CA ASN A 84 -14.62 8.64 -13.91
C ASN A 84 -15.58 8.05 -12.89
N HIS A 85 -15.66 8.70 -11.73
CA HIS A 85 -16.66 8.44 -10.73
C HIS A 85 -17.98 8.89 -11.33
N VAL A 86 -18.67 7.96 -11.98
CA VAL A 86 -20.05 8.18 -12.41
C VAL A 86 -20.83 8.53 -11.14
N LEU A 87 -21.26 9.78 -11.07
CA LEU A 87 -22.11 10.29 -10.00
C LEU A 87 -23.55 9.93 -10.36
N VAL A 88 -24.27 9.42 -9.37
CA VAL A 88 -25.70 9.16 -9.49
C VAL A 88 -26.42 10.30 -8.81
N ASP A 89 -27.35 10.93 -9.53
CA ASP A 89 -28.31 11.85 -8.95
C ASP A 89 -29.35 11.04 -8.17
N LEU A 90 -29.49 11.33 -6.88
CA LEU A 90 -30.35 10.60 -5.96
C LEU A 90 -31.32 11.56 -5.28
N ASP A 91 -32.52 11.06 -4.98
CA ASP A 91 -33.43 11.80 -4.13
C ASP A 91 -32.90 11.83 -2.70
N ARG A 92 -32.72 13.04 -2.20
CA ARG A 92 -32.14 13.31 -0.90
C ARG A 92 -33.02 12.79 0.22
N ASP A 93 -34.34 12.99 0.11
CA ASP A 93 -35.27 12.66 1.18
C ASP A 93 -35.40 11.15 1.32
N GLU A 94 -35.39 10.42 0.20
CA GLU A 94 -35.35 8.96 0.17
C GLU A 94 -34.06 8.41 0.79
N VAL A 95 -32.90 8.92 0.39
CA VAL A 95 -31.60 8.47 0.94
C VAL A 95 -31.52 8.78 2.44
N PHE A 96 -31.99 9.95 2.86
CA PHE A 96 -32.01 10.32 4.27
C PHE A 96 -32.92 9.39 5.09
N ALA A 97 -34.12 9.10 4.60
CA ALA A 97 -35.06 8.20 5.25
C ALA A 97 -34.47 6.78 5.37
N ALA A 98 -33.86 6.26 4.30
CA ALA A 98 -33.20 4.96 4.30
C ALA A 98 -32.01 4.91 5.28
N ALA A 99 -31.18 5.96 5.31
CA ALA A 99 -30.04 6.05 6.22
C ALA A 99 -30.48 6.10 7.69
N ARG A 100 -31.53 6.86 8.01
CA ARG A 100 -32.11 6.86 9.36
C ARG A 100 -32.67 5.50 9.74
N ARG A 101 -33.35 4.82 8.81
CA ARG A 101 -33.88 3.48 9.02
C ARG A 101 -32.74 2.50 9.35
N LEU A 102 -31.66 2.52 8.59
CA LEU A 102 -30.46 1.70 8.88
C LEU A 102 -29.84 1.98 10.25
N LEU A 103 -29.82 3.24 10.72
CA LEU A 103 -29.24 3.57 12.02
C LEU A 103 -30.12 3.16 13.20
N ILE A 104 -31.44 3.12 13.00
CA ILE A 104 -32.42 2.82 14.05
C ILE A 104 -32.78 1.32 14.06
N GLU A 105 -33.06 0.76 12.88
CA GLU A 105 -33.57 -0.60 12.68
C GLU A 105 -32.48 -1.57 12.20
N GLY A 106 -31.41 -1.07 11.56
CA GLY A 106 -30.30 -1.88 11.07
C GLY A 106 -29.45 -2.43 12.21
N GLY A 107 -29.88 -3.56 12.77
CA GLY A 107 -29.09 -4.36 13.69
C GLY A 107 -27.81 -4.90 13.03
N GLY A 108 -26.70 -4.94 13.77
CA GLY A 108 -25.48 -5.61 13.33
C GLY A 108 -24.58 -4.83 12.35
N LEU A 109 -24.78 -3.51 12.19
CA LEU A 109 -23.82 -2.68 11.48
C LEU A 109 -22.47 -2.65 12.22
N THR A 110 -21.39 -2.98 11.50
CA THR A 110 -20.01 -2.76 11.96
C THR A 110 -19.72 -1.26 12.12
N ASP A 111 -18.71 -0.90 12.91
CA ASP A 111 -18.31 0.50 13.14
C ASP A 111 -18.06 1.26 11.83
N ARG A 112 -17.46 0.59 10.84
CA ARG A 112 -17.20 1.17 9.53
C ARG A 112 -18.50 1.44 8.76
N GLN A 113 -19.45 0.52 8.79
CA GLN A 113 -20.73 0.68 8.11
C GLN A 113 -21.55 1.78 8.79
N ARG A 114 -21.60 1.79 10.13
CA ARG A 114 -22.27 2.82 10.92
C ARG A 114 -21.73 4.21 10.61
N GLY A 115 -20.41 4.38 10.66
CA GLY A 115 -19.79 5.67 10.35
C GLY A 115 -20.04 6.11 8.90
N PHE A 116 -20.13 5.18 7.95
CA PHE A 116 -20.53 5.51 6.58
C PHE A 116 -21.98 6.00 6.51
N VAL A 117 -22.94 5.29 7.13
CA VAL A 117 -24.36 5.65 7.10
C VAL A 117 -24.63 6.98 7.82
N GLU A 118 -23.93 7.24 8.93
CA GLU A 118 -23.98 8.54 9.63
C GLU A 118 -23.53 9.69 8.72
N ASN A 119 -22.43 9.51 7.99
CA ASN A 119 -21.97 10.50 7.02
C ASN A 119 -22.99 10.72 5.90
N VAL A 120 -23.58 9.65 5.35
CA VAL A 120 -24.63 9.76 4.33
C VAL A 120 -25.83 10.54 4.85
N SER A 121 -26.29 10.24 6.07
CA SER A 121 -27.41 10.95 6.72
C SER A 121 -27.10 12.44 6.92
N GLN A 122 -25.88 12.79 7.32
CA GLN A 122 -25.46 14.18 7.48
C GLN A 122 -25.35 14.91 6.14
N TRP A 123 -24.79 14.28 5.11
CA TRP A 123 -24.67 14.88 3.77
C TRP A 123 -26.02 15.12 3.13
N SER A 124 -26.98 14.20 3.31
CA SER A 124 -28.35 14.42 2.83
C SER A 124 -29.04 15.58 3.56
N ARG A 125 -28.70 15.89 4.82
CA ARG A 125 -29.31 17.03 5.54
C ARG A 125 -28.72 18.39 5.18
N SER A 126 -27.41 18.45 4.90
CA SER A 126 -26.66 19.72 4.91
C SER A 126 -26.43 20.35 3.52
N GLY A 127 -26.87 19.72 2.43
CA GLY A 127 -26.67 20.26 1.07
C GLY A 127 -27.70 21.31 0.67
N SER A 128 -27.38 22.21 -0.27
CA SER A 128 -28.35 23.13 -0.92
C SER A 128 -28.58 22.81 -2.42
N GLY A 129 -28.16 21.64 -2.90
CA GLY A 129 -28.31 21.21 -4.30
C GLY A 129 -28.56 19.71 -4.50
N ALA A 130 -28.39 19.22 -5.73
CA ALA A 130 -28.58 17.80 -6.06
C ALA A 130 -27.68 16.91 -5.18
N PHE A 131 -28.28 15.91 -4.54
CA PHE A 131 -27.54 14.96 -3.72
C PHE A 131 -26.93 13.90 -4.63
N ARG A 132 -25.60 13.79 -4.61
CA ARG A 132 -24.84 12.92 -5.49
C ARG A 132 -23.90 12.03 -4.69
N MET A 133 -23.84 10.77 -5.09
CA MET A 133 -22.87 9.81 -4.58
C MET A 133 -22.20 9.12 -5.77
N THR A 134 -20.98 8.64 -5.57
CA THR A 134 -20.35 7.79 -6.58
C THR A 134 -21.16 6.49 -6.73
N GLN A 135 -21.19 5.92 -7.94
CA GLN A 135 -21.89 4.65 -8.19
C GLN A 135 -21.51 3.54 -7.18
N ARG A 136 -20.23 3.48 -6.79
CA ARG A 136 -19.75 2.52 -5.80
C ARG A 136 -20.31 2.77 -4.41
N GLN A 137 -20.37 4.03 -3.97
CA GLN A 137 -20.97 4.37 -2.68
C GLN A 137 -22.48 4.11 -2.69
N TRP A 138 -23.16 4.38 -3.81
CA TRP A 138 -24.58 4.07 -3.96
C TRP A 138 -24.85 2.57 -3.92
N ASN A 139 -24.09 1.77 -4.67
CA ASN A 139 -24.21 0.31 -4.61
C ASN A 139 -23.99 -0.20 -3.19
N TRP A 140 -22.94 0.27 -2.52
CA TRP A 140 -22.67 -0.14 -1.15
C TRP A 140 -23.77 0.27 -0.17
N PHE A 141 -24.33 1.47 -0.31
CA PHE A 141 -25.46 1.91 0.51
C PHE A 141 -26.71 1.05 0.29
N ARG A 142 -26.99 0.67 -0.97
CA ARG A 142 -28.09 -0.23 -1.31
C ARG A 142 -27.91 -1.61 -0.71
N ASP A 143 -26.70 -2.19 -0.84
CA ASP A 143 -26.37 -3.47 -0.22
C ASP A 143 -26.59 -3.44 1.30
N LEU A 144 -26.29 -2.31 1.97
CA LEU A 144 -26.55 -2.17 3.40
C LEU A 144 -28.05 -2.16 3.70
N CYS A 145 -28.85 -1.42 2.94
CA CYS A 145 -30.31 -1.43 3.09
C CYS A 145 -30.88 -2.84 2.91
N GLU A 146 -30.51 -3.54 1.85
CA GLU A 146 -30.99 -4.89 1.54
C GLU A 146 -30.61 -5.90 2.65
N ASN A 147 -29.36 -5.85 3.12
CA ASN A 147 -28.87 -6.83 4.10
C ASN A 147 -29.33 -6.59 5.54
N HIS A 148 -29.63 -5.35 5.92
CA HIS A 148 -29.91 -5.01 7.33
C HIS A 148 -31.33 -4.50 7.59
N VAL A 149 -32.09 -4.10 6.57
CA VAL A 149 -33.49 -3.64 6.72
C VAL A 149 -34.45 -4.69 6.16
N ASP A 150 -34.16 -5.27 5.01
CA ASP A 150 -35.06 -6.24 4.36
C ASP A 150 -34.88 -7.68 4.84
N GLY A 151 -33.81 -7.98 5.58
CA GLY A 151 -33.57 -9.30 6.21
C GLY A 151 -34.33 -9.55 7.52
N ALA A 152 -35.04 -8.54 8.06
CA ALA A 152 -35.73 -8.63 9.34
C ALA A 152 -37.17 -9.19 9.24
N SER A 153 -37.69 -9.45 8.03
CA SER A 153 -39.07 -9.88 7.78
C SER A 153 -39.22 -11.36 7.38
N GLY A 154 -38.15 -12.16 7.46
CA GLY A 154 -38.15 -13.60 7.10
C GLY A 154 -38.24 -14.60 8.26
N GLY A 155 -38.75 -14.19 9.43
CA GLY A 155 -39.05 -15.10 10.53
C GLY A 155 -40.47 -15.64 10.38
N SER A 156 -40.62 -16.71 9.58
CA SER A 156 -41.83 -17.51 9.53
C SER A 156 -42.08 -18.15 10.91
N ASP A 157 -43.10 -17.69 11.61
CA ASP A 157 -43.76 -18.45 12.67
C ASP A 157 -44.42 -19.68 12.03
N ASP A 158 -43.71 -20.81 12.04
CA ASP A 158 -44.33 -22.13 11.95
C ASP A 158 -44.55 -22.63 13.38
N GLU A 159 -45.81 -22.56 13.83
CA GLU A 159 -46.37 -23.31 14.96
C GLU A 159 -47.33 -24.38 14.42
#